data_AF-A0AB39HUV6-F1
#
_entry.id   AF-A0AB39HUV6-F1
#
_cell.length_a   1.000
_cell.length_b   1.000
_cell.length_c   1.000
_cell.angle_alpha   90.00
_cell.angle_beta   90.00
_cell.angle_gamma   90.00
#
_symmetry.space_group_name_H-M   'P 1'
#
loop_
_entity.id
_entity.type
_entity.pdbx_description
1 polymer ?
#
loop_
_entity_poly.entity_id
_entity_poly.type
_entity_poly.pdbx_seq_one_letter_code
_entity_poly.pdbx_strand_id
1 'polypeptide(L)' 'MKKVIQKIGPVLMILLTIFPILVIYQPISKQVPSLPNFEAPSWLTPVGFISIACIFVLSFLIKNKGE' A
#
# COMPACT_ATOMS: atom_id res chain seq x y z
N MET A 1 12.62 -9.52 18.97
CA MET A 1 12.04 -9.48 17.61
C MET A 1 10.50 -9.47 17.58
N LYS A 2 9.78 -10.28 18.38
CA LYS A 2 8.30 -10.31 18.40
C LYS A 2 7.61 -8.93 18.61
N LYS A 3 7.99 -8.20 19.66
CA LYS A 3 7.44 -6.86 19.98
C LYS A 3 7.72 -5.80 18.91
N VAL A 4 8.83 -5.96 18.17
CA VAL A 4 9.26 -5.02 17.13
C VAL A 4 8.41 -5.22 15.87
N ILE A 5 8.20 -6.46 15.43
CA ILE A 5 7.36 -6.77 14.26
C ILE A 5 5.89 -6.40 14.52
N GLN A 6 5.38 -6.62 15.73
CA GLN A 6 4.01 -6.24 16.09
C GLN A 6 3.78 -4.73 16.16
N LYS A 7 4.80 -3.93 16.52
CA LYS A 7 4.71 -2.46 16.51
C LYS A 7 5.01 -1.84 15.15
N ILE A 8 6.03 -2.34 14.44
CA ILE A 8 6.50 -1.75 13.17
C ILE A 8 5.68 -2.29 11.99
N GLY A 9 5.19 -3.53 12.05
CA GLY A 9 4.39 -4.15 10.99
C GLY A 9 3.18 -3.31 10.55
N PRO A 10 2.31 -2.86 11.46
CA PRO A 10 1.20 -1.97 11.12
C PRO A 10 1.64 -0.65 10.49
N VAL A 11 2.74 -0.05 10.98
CA VAL A 11 3.29 1.20 10.42
C VAL A 11 3.79 0.99 8.99
N LEU A 12 4.48 -0.13 8.73
CA LEU A 12 4.92 -0.54 7.40
C LEU A 12 3.75 -0.80 6.45
N MET A 13 2.67 -1.43 6.93
CA MET A 13 1.47 -1.66 6.14
C MET A 13 0.79 -0.33 5.73
N ILE A 14 0.71 0.65 6.64
CA ILE A 14 0.18 1.98 6.33
C ILE A 14 1.02 2.67 5.26
N LEU A 15 2.36 2.63 5.40
CA LEU A 15 3.29 3.19 4.40
C LEU A 15 3.12 2.52 3.03
N LEU A 16 3.02 1.19 3.00
CA LEU A 16 2.82 0.42 1.77
C LEU A 16 1.46 0.71 1.09
N THR A 17 0.45 1.12 1.86
CA THR A 17 -0.89 1.40 1.34
C THR A 17 -0.95 2.66 0.48
N ILE A 18 0.05 3.56 0.60
CA ILE A 18 0.13 4.77 -0.22
C ILE A 18 0.26 4.45 -1.71
N PHE A 19 1.03 3.42 -2.08
CA PHE A 19 1.23 3.07 -3.48
C PHE A 19 -0.06 2.60 -4.16
N PRO A 20 -0.84 1.64 -3.61
CA PRO A 20 -2.15 1.29 -4.12
C PRO A 20 -3.10 2.49 -4.25
N ILE A 21 -3.11 3.38 -3.25
CA ILE A 21 -3.96 4.58 -3.28
C ILE A 21 -3.59 5.45 -4.47
N LEU A 22 -2.30 5.69 -4.72
CA LEU A 22 -1.86 6.51 -5.85
C LEU A 22 -2.19 5.85 -7.21
N VAL A 23 -2.10 4.53 -7.30
CA VAL A 23 -2.50 3.78 -8.51
C VAL A 23 -3.98 3.96 -8.80
N ILE A 24 -4.83 3.96 -7.76
CA ILE A 24 -6.27 4.21 -7.88
C ILE A 24 -6.57 5.69 -8.14
N TYR A 25 -5.76 6.60 -7.59
CA TYR A 25 -5.96 8.04 -7.72
C TYR A 25 -5.79 8.53 -9.16
N GLN A 26 -4.85 7.95 -9.92
CA GLN A 26 -4.61 8.32 -11.32
C GLN A 26 -5.88 8.28 -12.20
N PRO A 27 -6.62 7.17 -12.33
CA PRO A 27 -7.84 7.15 -13.14
C PRO A 27 -8.94 8.06 -12.57
N ILE A 28 -9.03 8.23 -11.26
CA ILE A 28 -10.04 9.10 -10.62
C ILE A 28 -9.75 10.58 -10.95
N SER A 29 -8.49 11.00 -10.88
CA SER A 29 -8.08 12.38 -11.22
C SER A 29 -8.38 12.75 -12.67
N LYS A 30 -8.45 11.77 -13.58
CA LYS A 30 -8.82 11.96 -14.99
C LYS A 30 -10.33 12.05 -15.22
N GLN A 31 -11.14 11.52 -14.30
CA GLN A 31 -12.60 11.50 -14.40
C GLN A 31 -13.27 12.64 -13.63
N VAL A 32 -12.61 13.16 -12.59
CA VAL A 32 -13.15 14.20 -11.70
C VAL A 32 -12.41 15.53 -11.94
N PRO A 33 -13.07 16.52 -12.59
CA PRO A 33 -12.42 17.78 -12.97
C PRO A 33 -11.95 18.65 -11.80
N SER A 34 -12.47 18.43 -10.59
CA SER A 34 -12.09 19.17 -9.38
C SER A 34 -10.83 18.63 -8.70
N LEU A 35 -10.30 17.48 -9.15
CA LEU A 35 -9.07 16.91 -8.62
C LEU A 35 -7.86 17.35 -9.46
N PRO A 36 -6.69 17.58 -8.82
CA PRO A 36 -5.46 17.86 -9.56
C PRO A 36 -5.11 16.66 -10.44
N ASN A 37 -4.79 16.95 -11.70
CA ASN A 37 -4.42 15.93 -12.67
C ASN A 37 -3.14 15.23 -12.22
N PHE A 38 -3.22 13.92 -12.01
CA PHE A 38 -2.10 13.11 -11.58
C PHE A 38 -1.77 12.07 -12.64
N GLU A 39 -0.54 12.13 -13.14
CA GLU A 39 0.02 11.11 -14.02
C GLU A 39 1.00 10.26 -13.24
N ALA A 40 0.61 9.02 -12.96
CA ALA A 40 1.51 8.07 -12.36
C ALA A 40 2.59 7.63 -13.36
N PRO A 41 3.85 7.47 -12.91
CA PRO A 41 4.88 6.84 -13.73
C PRO A 41 4.54 5.36 -13.95
N SER A 42 5.00 4.79 -15.06
CA SER A 42 4.67 3.42 -15.49
C SER A 42 5.07 2.32 -14.50
N TRP A 43 6.06 2.58 -13.63
CA TRP A 43 6.48 1.66 -12.58
C TRP A 43 5.57 1.69 -11.35
N LEU A 44 4.72 2.70 -11.18
CA LEU A 44 3.89 2.85 -9.99
C LEU A 44 2.81 1.76 -9.92
N THR A 45 2.21 1.42 -11.06
CA THR A 45 1.19 0.36 -11.17
C THR A 45 1.71 -1.00 -10.67
N PRO A 46 2.83 -1.56 -11.20
CA PRO A 46 3.35 -2.81 -10.68
C PRO A 46 3.81 -2.70 -9.22
N VAL A 47 4.38 -1.58 -8.79
CA VAL A 47 4.75 -1.36 -7.37
C VAL A 47 3.53 -1.35 -6.45
N GLY A 48 2.42 -0.77 -6.88
CA GLY A 48 1.15 -0.81 -6.15
C GLY A 48 0.67 -2.24 -5.92
N PHE A 49 0.69 -3.09 -6.95
CA PHE A 49 0.33 -4.51 -6.81
C PHE A 49 1.27 -5.28 -5.88
N ILE A 50 2.58 -5.06 -6.01
CA ILE A 50 3.58 -5.67 -5.10
C ILE A 50 3.32 -5.22 -3.66
N SER A 51 2.97 -3.95 -3.46
CA SER A 51 2.68 -3.41 -2.13
C SER A 51 1.46 -4.08 -1.50
N ILE A 52 0.40 -4.36 -2.28
CA ILE A 52 -0.75 -5.13 -1.81
C ILE A 52 -0.31 -6.54 -1.38
N ALA A 53 0.44 -7.25 -2.21
CA ALA A 53 0.93 -8.60 -1.88
C ALA A 53 1.78 -8.58 -0.58
N CYS A 54 2.68 -7.60 -0.42
CA CYS A 54 3.47 -7.42 0.79
C CYS A 54 2.59 -7.16 2.03
N ILE A 55 1.55 -6.33 1.92
CA ILE A 55 0.60 -6.07 3.00
C ILE A 55 -0.08 -7.37 3.44
N PHE A 56 -0.56 -8.19 2.49
CA PHE A 56 -1.16 -9.50 2.80
C PHE A 56 -0.19 -10.42 3.53
N VAL A 57 1.05 -10.56 3.03
CA VAL A 57 2.08 -11.38 3.67
C VAL A 57 2.41 -10.87 5.08
N LEU A 58 2.57 -9.55 5.26
CA LEU A 58 2.78 -8.94 6.57
C LEU A 58 1.60 -9.21 7.52
N SER A 59 0.36 -9.06 7.05
CA SER A 59 -0.84 -9.39 7.81
C SER A 59 -0.83 -10.83 8.30
N PHE A 60 -0.52 -11.80 7.43
CA PHE A 60 -0.44 -13.21 7.82
C PHE A 60 0.70 -13.46 8.82
N LEU A 61 1.87 -12.85 8.61
CA LEU A 61 3.03 -13.00 9.51
C LEU A 61 2.78 -12.40 10.90
N ILE A 62 2.04 -11.29 10.99
CA ILE A 62 1.64 -10.68 12.26
C ILE A 62 0.62 -11.58 12.96
N LYS A 63 -0.38 -12.09 12.22
CA LYS A 63 -1.43 -12.98 12.75
C LYS A 63 -0.87 -14.31 13.27
N ASN A 64 -0.08 -15.03 12.46
CA ASN A 64 0.49 -16.34 12.84
C ASN A 64 1.56 -16.26 13.93
N LYS A 65 2.14 -15.10 14.22
CA LYS A 65 3.10 -14.92 15.33
C LYS A 65 2.46 -14.35 16.61
N GLY A 66 1.17 -14.03 16.55
CA GLY A 66 0.35 -13.56 17.66
C GLY A 66 -0.30 -14.69 18.47
N GLU A 67 -0.37 -15.90 17.92
CA GLU A 67 -0.57 -17.18 18.64
C GLU A 67 0.77 -17.70 19.21
#